data_AF-G4FLB9-F1
#
_entry.id   AF-G4FLB9-F1
#
_cell.length_a   1.000
_cell.length_b   1.000
_cell.length_c   1.000
_cell.angle_alpha   90.00
_cell.angle_beta   90.00
_cell.angle_gamma   90.00
#
_symmetry.space_group_name_H-M   'P 1'
#
loop_
_entity.id
_entity.type
_entity.pdbx_description
1 polymer ?
#
loop_
_entity_poly.entity_id
_entity_poly.type
_entity_poly.pdbx_seq_one_letter_code
_entity_poly.pdbx_strand_id
1 'polypeptide(L)' 'MDTAESKRSKFARIFPARVQKIRDQLRILGNCSSKSNYDWDQSKVEIFFALILKEIVTLASGFGVPVTAQVGDKDVELF' A
#
# COMPACT_ATOMS: atom_id res chain seq x y z
N MET A 1 -32.02 20.48 10.87
CA MET A 1 -31.10 19.53 11.55
C MET A 1 -29.89 19.36 10.63
N ASP A 2 -28.83 20.11 10.88
CA ASP A 2 -27.59 19.99 10.11
C ASP A 2 -26.77 18.81 10.63
N THR A 3 -26.91 17.66 9.99
CA THR A 3 -26.11 16.47 10.26
C THR A 3 -24.77 16.54 9.53
N ALA A 4 -23.97 17.59 9.80
CA ALA A 4 -22.61 17.66 9.32
C ALA A 4 -21.73 16.70 10.14
N GLU A 5 -21.25 15.62 9.54
CA GLU A 5 -20.30 14.70 10.17
C GLU A 5 -19.02 15.47 10.53
N SER A 6 -18.56 15.36 11.79
CA SER A 6 -17.30 15.99 12.21
C SER A 6 -16.11 15.41 11.44
N LYS A 7 -15.07 16.22 11.20
CA LYS A 7 -13.83 15.76 10.53
C LYS A 7 -13.26 14.49 11.19
N ARG A 8 -13.36 14.40 12.52
CA ARG A 8 -12.93 13.24 13.31
C ARG A 8 -13.79 11.99 13.04
N SER A 9 -15.12 12.13 13.03
CA SER A 9 -16.02 11.01 12.70
C SER A 9 -15.80 10.51 11.28
N LYS A 10 -15.66 11.45 10.33
CA LYS A 10 -15.37 11.13 8.93
C LYS A 10 -14.08 10.34 8.78
N PHE A 11 -13.01 10.75 9.46
CA PHE A 11 -11.74 10.02 9.46
C PHE A 11 -11.90 8.62 10.08
N ALA A 12 -12.51 8.52 11.26
CA ALA A 12 -12.71 7.25 11.97
C ALA A 12 -13.54 6.24 11.17
N ARG A 13 -14.46 6.70 10.33
CA ARG A 13 -15.27 5.85 9.45
C ARG A 13 -14.57 5.50 8.15
N ILE A 14 -13.96 6.47 7.47
CA ILE A 14 -13.44 6.29 6.11
C ILE A 14 -12.06 5.65 6.11
N PHE A 15 -11.17 6.08 7.01
CA PHE A 15 -9.77 5.67 6.97
C PHE A 15 -9.59 4.16 7.21
N PRO A 16 -10.17 3.53 8.26
CA PRO A 16 -10.04 2.09 8.48
C PRO A 16 -10.65 1.25 7.34
N ALA A 17 -11.78 1.69 6.79
CA ALA A 17 -12.42 1.00 5.67
C ALA A 17 -11.53 1.01 4.41
N ARG A 18 -10.79 2.10 4.16
CA ARG A 18 -9.83 2.18 3.05
C ARG A 18 -8.61 1.30 3.29
N VAL A 19 -8.08 1.29 4.51
CA VAL A 19 -6.98 0.39 4.90
C VAL A 19 -7.40 -1.07 4.69
N GLN A 20 -8.62 -1.45 5.09
CA GLN A 20 -9.12 -2.80 4.90
C GLN A 20 -9.18 -3.17 3.41
N LYS A 21 -9.70 -2.27 2.55
CA LYS A 21 -9.71 -2.48 1.10
C LYS A 21 -8.31 -2.70 0.52
N ILE A 22 -7.32 -1.91 0.94
CA ILE A 22 -5.92 -2.09 0.50
C ILE A 22 -5.42 -3.48 0.90
N ARG A 23 -5.65 -3.89 2.15
CA ARG A 23 -5.24 -5.23 2.64
C ARG A 23 -5.87 -6.35 1.82
N ASP A 24 -7.14 -6.22 1.45
CA ASP A 24 -7.83 -7.24 0.66
C ASP A 24 -7.29 -7.29 -0.78
N GLN A 25 -6.95 -6.16 -1.39
CA GLN A 25 -6.29 -6.13 -2.70
C GLN A 25 -4.90 -6.79 -2.66
N LEU A 26 -4.10 -6.51 -1.64
CA LEU A 26 -2.78 -7.14 -1.46
C LEU A 26 -2.89 -8.66 -1.31
N ARG A 27 -3.91 -9.16 -0.60
CA ARG A 27 -4.18 -10.60 -0.47
C ARG A 27 -4.53 -11.24 -1.82
N ILE A 28 -5.37 -10.58 -2.61
CA ILE A 28 -5.74 -11.08 -3.96
C ILE A 28 -4.51 -11.14 -4.85
N LEU A 29 -3.66 -10.09 -4.84
CA LEU A 29 -2.41 -10.08 -5.60
C LEU A 29 -1.45 -11.19 -5.16
N GLY A 30 -1.46 -11.56 -3.88
CA GLY A 30 -0.71 -12.70 -3.35
C GLY A 30 -1.00 -14.02 -4.08
N ASN A 31 -2.21 -14.20 -4.62
CA ASN A 31 -2.55 -15.40 -5.39
C ASN A 31 -1.74 -15.52 -6.69
N CYS A 32 -1.24 -14.40 -7.23
CA CYS A 32 -0.40 -14.38 -8.42
C CYS A 32 1.04 -14.87 -8.15
N SER A 33 1.42 -15.11 -6.90
CA SER A 33 2.75 -15.62 -6.55
C SER A 33 2.99 -17.07 -7.01
N SER A 34 1.93 -17.82 -7.33
CA SER A 34 2.06 -19.21 -7.75
C SER A 34 2.66 -19.32 -9.16
N LYS A 35 3.93 -19.75 -9.23
CA LYS A 35 4.63 -20.02 -10.49
C LYS A 35 4.02 -21.18 -11.30
N SER A 36 3.14 -21.99 -10.70
CA SER A 36 2.41 -23.02 -11.44
C SER A 36 1.35 -22.43 -12.38
N ASN A 37 0.85 -21.23 -12.05
CA ASN A 37 -0.28 -20.59 -12.72
C ASN A 37 0.12 -19.33 -13.48
N TYR A 38 1.26 -18.72 -13.11
CA TYR A 38 1.73 -17.46 -13.66
C TYR A 38 3.21 -17.53 -13.97
N ASP A 39 3.59 -16.93 -15.10
CA ASP A 39 4.98 -16.63 -15.43
C ASP A 39 5.22 -15.14 -15.26
N TRP A 40 6.32 -14.79 -14.61
CA TRP A 40 6.67 -13.41 -14.33
C TRP A 40 8.18 -13.23 -14.28
N ASP A 41 8.59 -12.03 -14.69
CA ASP A 41 9.97 -11.57 -14.59
C ASP A 41 10.22 -11.04 -13.18
N GLN A 42 11.15 -11.65 -12.46
CA GLN A 42 11.51 -11.28 -11.09
C GLN A 42 11.84 -9.78 -10.98
N SER A 43 12.52 -9.20 -11.96
CA SER A 43 12.88 -7.78 -11.96
C SER A 43 11.66 -6.87 -12.05
N LYS A 44 10.63 -7.27 -12.81
CA LYS A 44 9.36 -6.53 -12.91
C LYS A 44 8.55 -6.65 -11.63
N VAL A 45 8.57 -7.82 -10.99
CA VAL A 45 7.92 -8.04 -9.69
C VAL A 45 8.56 -7.16 -8.61
N GLU A 46 9.88 -7.05 -8.59
CA GLU A 46 10.59 -6.15 -7.66
C GLU A 46 10.22 -4.67 -7.86
N ILE A 47 10.18 -4.19 -9.12
CA ILE A 47 9.72 -2.83 -9.44
C ILE A 47 8.28 -2.62 -8.95
N PHE A 48 7.40 -3.59 -9.17
CA PHE A 48 6.02 -3.50 -8.72
C PHE A 48 5.90 -3.35 -7.20
N PHE A 49 6.65 -4.14 -6.43
CA PHE A 49 6.67 -4.00 -4.98
C PHE A 49 7.30 -2.67 -4.54
N ALA A 50 8.34 -2.19 -5.22
CA ALA A 50 8.94 -0.90 -4.93
C ALA A 50 7.93 0.24 -5.10
N LEU A 51 7.13 0.21 -6.17
CA LEU A 51 6.06 1.20 -6.40
C LEU A 51 4.99 1.18 -5.29
N ILE A 52 4.53 -0.01 -4.87
CA ILE A 52 3.56 -0.13 -3.77
C ILE A 52 4.14 0.43 -2.46
N LEU A 53 5.38 0.07 -2.14
CA LEU A 53 6.03 0.52 -0.91
C LEU A 53 6.28 2.03 -0.93
N LYS A 54 6.61 2.61 -2.09
CA LYS A 54 6.75 4.06 -2.26
C LYS A 54 5.45 4.81 -1.98
N GLU A 55 4.30 4.26 -2.39
CA GLU A 55 2.98 4.82 -2.04
C GLU A 55 2.72 4.76 -0.52
N ILE A 56 3.15 3.68 0.15
CA ILE A 56 3.01 3.55 1.62
C ILE A 56 3.91 4.55 2.35
N VAL A 57 5.17 4.72 1.92
CA VAL A 57 6.09 5.72 2.48
C VAL A 57 5.51 7.13 2.31
N THR A 58 5.02 7.44 1.12
CA THR A 58 4.40 8.74 0.80
C THR A 58 3.15 8.99 1.67
N LEU A 59 2.29 7.98 1.82
CA LEU A 59 1.12 8.04 2.70
C LEU A 59 1.52 8.33 4.14
N ALA A 60 2.49 7.59 4.68
CA ALA A 60 2.94 7.73 6.06
C ALA A 60 3.55 9.11 6.34
N SER A 61 4.33 9.64 5.40
CA SER A 61 4.87 11.00 5.44
C SER A 61 3.76 12.06 5.58
N GLY A 62 2.63 11.88 4.87
CA GLY A 62 1.44 12.74 5.02
C GLY A 62 0.82 12.74 6.42
N PHE A 63 1.09 11.73 7.24
CA PHE A 63 0.70 11.65 8.66
C PHE A 63 1.83 12.05 9.63
N GLY A 64 2.98 12.49 9.12
CA GLY A 64 4.17 12.76 9.92
C GLY A 64 4.79 11.49 10.53
N VAL A 65 4.51 10.32 9.94
CA VAL A 65 5.08 9.05 10.39
C VAL A 65 6.26 8.70 9.48
N PRO A 66 7.51 8.74 9.99
CA PRO A 66 8.66 8.37 9.18
C PRO A 66 8.65 6.86 8.93
N VAL A 67 8.69 6.47 7.66
CA VAL A 67 8.75 5.07 7.21
C VAL A 67 9.79 4.97 6.10
N THR A 68 10.66 3.98 6.20
CA THR A 68 11.61 3.61 5.15
C THR A 68 11.30 2.19 4.67
N ALA A 69 11.57 1.88 3.41
CA ALA A 69 11.37 0.55 2.86
C ALA A 69 12.44 0.20 1.82
N GLN A 70 12.68 -1.10 1.67
CA GLN A 70 13.65 -1.66 0.73
C GLN A 70 13.03 -2.82 -0.06
N VAL A 71 13.47 -3.02 -1.30
CA VAL A 71 13.20 -4.21 -2.10
C VAL A 71 14.55 -4.80 -2.53
N GLY A 72 14.86 -6.00 -2.01
CA GLY A 72 16.23 -6.51 -2.06
C GLY A 72 17.17 -5.58 -1.30
N ASP A 73 18.29 -5.21 -1.93
CA ASP A 73 19.28 -4.30 -1.34
C ASP A 73 19.08 -2.83 -1.75
N LYS A 74 17.92 -2.48 -2.34
CA LYS A 74 17.65 -1.13 -2.86
C LYS A 74 16.57 -0.43 -2.05
N ASP A 75 16.83 0.80 -1.64
CA ASP A 75 15.83 1.69 -1.02
C ASP A 75 14.73 2.03 -2.03
N VAL A 76 13.48 2.05 -1.59
CA VAL A 76 12.31 2.34 -2.46
C VAL A 76 12.32 3.76 -3.01
N GLU A 77 13.04 4.68 -2.36
CA GLU A 77 13.23 6.06 -2.83
C GLU A 77 14.10 6.12 -4.10
N LEU A 78 14.84 5.06 -4.41
CA LEU A 78 15.75 4.96 -5.55
C LEU A 78 15.10 4.31 -6.79
N PHE A 79 13.81 3.97 -6.72
CA PHE A 79 13.02 3.44 -7.84
C PHE A 79 12.08 4.47 -8.47
#